data_AF-A0A5C1Q754-F1
#
_entry.id   AF-A0A5C1Q754-F1
#
_cell.length_a   1.000
_cell.length_b   1.000
_cell.length_c   1.000
_cell.angle_alpha   90.00
_cell.angle_beta   90.00
_cell.angle_gamma   90.00
#
_symmetry.space_group_name_H-M   'P 1'
#
loop_
_entity.id
_entity.type
_entity.pdbx_description
1 polymer ?
#
loop_
_entity_poly.entity_id
_entity_poly.type
_entity_poly.pdbx_seq_one_letter_code
_entity_poly.pdbx_strand_id
1 'polypeptide(L)'
;MSNKLTKEEENIIIYKGTEAPFSGEYDDFFIEGFYHCKQCDTRLYSSDDKFNAGCGWPSFDDELPGTIDKKIDADGRRTEILCSNCGGHLGHLFKGENLTEKNSRYCVNSLSIKFKPSSSAYFAGGCFWGVEHLFQKQDGVYLVTSGYMGGVTNNPSYQDVCTGKTGHLEVVKVSYDPKIISYRELVQFFFEIHDSTQKNGQGPDIGPQYLSAIFYSNKEEFETAVKVINLLKSKGYDVATELFEASKFWKAEEYHQDYYQKNNKEPYCHTYKKIF
;
A
#
# COMPACT_ATOMS: atom_id res chain seq x y z
N MET A 1 3.06 -21.83 -12.51
CA MET A 1 4.28 -22.38 -13.13
C MET A 1 5.46 -21.97 -12.27
N SER A 2 6.42 -22.86 -12.01
CA SER A 2 7.62 -22.53 -11.22
C SER A 2 8.68 -21.89 -12.11
N ASN A 3 9.23 -20.76 -11.69
CA ASN A 3 10.42 -20.17 -12.29
C ASN A 3 11.61 -21.12 -12.11
N LYS A 4 12.55 -21.07 -13.07
CA LYS A 4 13.82 -21.78 -12.99
C LYS A 4 14.72 -21.07 -11.96
N LEU A 5 15.20 -21.82 -10.99
CA LEU A 5 16.10 -21.33 -9.95
C LEU A 5 17.57 -21.57 -10.32
N THR A 6 18.47 -20.72 -9.83
CA THR A 6 19.91 -20.99 -9.82
C THR A 6 20.24 -22.01 -8.72
N LYS A 7 21.45 -22.58 -8.73
CA LYS A 7 21.88 -23.52 -7.68
C LYS A 7 21.86 -22.90 -6.28
N GLU A 8 22.22 -21.61 -6.19
CA GLU A 8 22.23 -20.87 -4.92
C GLU A 8 20.79 -20.62 -4.44
N GLU A 9 19.91 -20.21 -5.36
CA GLU A 9 18.48 -20.04 -5.06
C GLU A 9 17.82 -21.37 -4.68
N GLU A 10 18.15 -22.48 -5.33
CA GLU A 10 17.68 -23.82 -4.94
C GLU A 10 18.16 -24.20 -3.55
N ASN A 11 19.42 -23.92 -3.22
CA ASN A 11 19.98 -24.16 -1.89
C ASN A 11 19.17 -23.46 -0.79
N ILE A 12 18.73 -22.23 -1.03
CA ILE A 12 17.90 -21.47 -0.10
C ILE A 12 16.45 -21.96 -0.12
N ILE A 13 15.79 -21.90 -1.28
CA ILE A 13 14.34 -22.04 -1.42
C ILE A 13 13.87 -23.49 -1.24
N ILE A 14 14.65 -24.46 -1.75
CA ILE A 14 14.28 -25.89 -1.76
C ILE A 14 14.96 -26.62 -0.61
N TYR A 15 16.26 -26.38 -0.43
CA TYR A 15 17.07 -27.08 0.57
C TYR A 15 17.19 -26.33 1.91
N LYS A 16 16.40 -25.26 2.10
CA LYS A 16 16.26 -24.51 3.36
C LYS A 16 17.58 -23.96 3.91
N GLY A 17 18.50 -23.61 3.02
CA GLY A 17 19.71 -22.90 3.37
C GLY A 17 19.43 -21.46 3.81
N THR A 18 20.47 -20.78 4.27
CA THR A 18 20.43 -19.35 4.63
C THR A 18 21.60 -18.64 3.96
N GLU A 19 21.36 -17.50 3.33
CA GLU A 19 22.40 -16.67 2.74
C GLU A 19 23.28 -16.06 3.84
N ALA A 20 24.53 -15.72 3.52
CA ALA A 20 25.39 -15.06 4.50
C ALA A 20 24.85 -13.66 4.83
N PRO A 21 24.96 -13.18 6.09
CA PRO A 21 24.52 -11.82 6.43
C PRO A 21 25.30 -10.79 5.59
N PHE A 22 24.62 -9.70 5.22
CA PHE A 22 25.14 -8.57 4.43
C PHE A 22 25.57 -8.92 3.00
N SER A 23 25.19 -10.11 2.51
CA SER A 23 25.53 -10.55 1.15
C SER A 23 24.41 -10.38 0.12
N GLY A 24 23.17 -10.24 0.60
CA GLY A 24 21.98 -10.22 -0.25
C GLY A 24 21.69 -8.84 -0.84
N GLU A 25 21.16 -8.83 -2.08
CA GLU A 25 20.79 -7.62 -2.83
C GLU A 25 19.81 -6.70 -2.08
N TYR A 26 18.93 -7.28 -1.25
CA TYR A 26 17.79 -6.55 -0.69
C TYR A 26 17.97 -6.10 0.77
N ASP A 27 19.13 -6.33 1.38
CA ASP A 27 19.42 -5.89 2.76
C ASP A 27 19.32 -4.36 2.88
N ASP A 28 20.20 -3.63 2.20
CA ASP A 28 20.20 -2.15 2.13
C ASP A 28 19.51 -1.62 0.87
N PHE A 29 18.29 -2.10 0.62
CA PHE A 29 17.47 -1.72 -0.54
C PHE A 29 16.12 -1.19 -0.09
N PHE A 30 15.77 0.06 -0.43
CA PHE A 30 14.56 0.75 0.05
C PHE A 30 13.78 1.43 -1.07
N ILE A 31 13.80 0.85 -2.28
CA ILE A 31 13.00 1.35 -3.40
C ILE A 31 11.54 0.94 -3.23
N GLU A 32 10.63 1.84 -3.62
CA GLU A 32 9.18 1.61 -3.57
C GLU A 32 8.74 0.51 -4.55
N GLY A 33 8.07 -0.50 -4.02
CA GLY A 33 7.66 -1.67 -4.79
C GLY A 33 7.26 -2.84 -3.92
N PHE A 34 7.24 -4.03 -4.53
CA PHE A 34 6.85 -5.25 -3.88
C PHE A 34 7.92 -6.33 -4.04
N TYR A 35 8.02 -7.19 -3.03
CA TYR A 35 8.88 -8.36 -3.05
C TYR A 35 8.04 -9.58 -3.34
N HIS A 36 8.43 -10.30 -4.38
CA HIS A 36 7.75 -11.49 -4.86
C HIS A 36 8.58 -12.73 -4.59
N CYS A 37 7.93 -13.86 -4.35
CA CYS A 37 8.58 -15.16 -4.32
C CYS A 37 9.34 -15.39 -5.63
N LYS A 38 10.64 -15.69 -5.52
CA LYS A 38 11.49 -15.96 -6.68
C LYS A 38 10.97 -17.13 -7.50
N GLN A 39 10.45 -18.17 -6.81
CA GLN A 39 10.00 -19.42 -7.43
C GLN A 39 8.64 -19.30 -8.13
N CYS A 40 7.66 -18.60 -7.58
CA CYS A 40 6.29 -18.64 -8.11
C CYS A 40 5.65 -17.28 -8.39
N ASP A 41 6.39 -16.18 -8.27
CA ASP A 41 5.91 -14.81 -8.50
C ASP A 41 4.81 -14.31 -7.56
N THR A 42 4.39 -15.10 -6.56
CA THR A 42 3.47 -14.63 -5.51
C THR A 42 4.06 -13.42 -4.83
N ARG A 43 3.29 -12.34 -4.74
CA ARG A 43 3.66 -11.12 -4.01
C ARG A 43 3.64 -11.43 -2.50
N LEU A 44 4.72 -11.12 -1.80
CA LEU A 44 4.91 -11.52 -0.39
C LEU A 44 4.95 -10.31 0.55
N TYR A 45 5.66 -9.25 0.16
CA TYR A 45 5.88 -8.09 1.02
C TYR A 45 5.73 -6.78 0.24
N SER A 46 5.27 -5.74 0.93
CA SER A 46 5.34 -4.36 0.47
C SER A 46 6.65 -3.71 0.92
N SER A 47 7.21 -2.78 0.14
CA SER A 47 8.30 -1.92 0.61
C SER A 47 7.88 -1.05 1.80
N ASP A 48 6.58 -0.79 1.97
CA ASP A 48 6.05 0.00 3.09
C ASP A 48 6.29 -0.67 4.45
N ASP A 49 6.39 -2.00 4.48
CA ASP A 49 6.68 -2.76 5.70
C ASP A 49 8.18 -3.04 5.86
N LYS A 50 9.02 -2.64 4.90
CA LYS A 50 10.47 -2.88 4.98
C LYS A 50 11.14 -1.92 5.95
N PHE A 51 12.02 -2.44 6.81
CA PHE A 51 12.83 -1.62 7.72
C PHE A 51 14.26 -2.16 7.86
N ASN A 52 15.17 -1.31 8.36
CA ASN A 52 16.53 -1.73 8.66
C ASN A 52 16.62 -2.30 10.08
N ALA A 53 16.77 -3.63 10.19
CA ALA A 53 16.94 -4.32 11.46
C ALA A 53 18.41 -4.47 11.90
N GLY A 54 19.37 -4.12 11.03
CA GLY A 54 20.81 -4.34 11.27
C GLY A 54 21.23 -5.80 11.30
N CYS A 55 20.38 -6.74 10.87
CA CYS A 55 20.67 -8.17 10.94
C CYS A 55 21.46 -8.71 9.73
N GLY A 56 21.57 -7.94 8.63
CA GLY A 56 22.24 -8.38 7.41
C GLY A 56 21.36 -9.12 6.42
N TRP A 57 20.03 -9.00 6.57
CA TRP A 57 19.04 -9.59 5.67
C TRP A 57 17.86 -8.62 5.52
N PRO A 58 17.17 -8.59 4.36
CA PRO A 58 15.95 -7.83 4.20
C PRO A 58 14.95 -8.20 5.31
N SER A 59 14.46 -7.17 5.99
CA SER A 59 13.55 -7.29 7.12
C SER A 59 12.25 -6.55 6.85
N PHE A 60 11.13 -7.23 7.09
CA PHE A 60 9.79 -6.66 6.96
C PHE A 60 9.05 -6.77 8.29
N ASP A 61 8.21 -5.78 8.60
CA ASP A 61 7.38 -5.75 9.80
C ASP A 61 6.09 -6.55 9.62
N ASP A 62 5.62 -6.66 8.39
CA ASP A 62 4.41 -7.40 8.04
C ASP A 62 4.51 -8.07 6.67
N GLU A 63 3.62 -9.04 6.46
CA GLU A 63 3.41 -9.76 5.21
C GLU A 63 2.19 -9.23 4.45
N LEU A 64 2.09 -9.54 3.16
CA LEU A 64 0.80 -9.44 2.49
C LEU A 64 -0.13 -10.56 2.97
N PRO A 65 -1.40 -10.24 3.30
CA PRO A 65 -2.33 -11.20 3.91
C PRO A 65 -2.46 -12.50 3.12
N GLY A 66 -2.30 -13.64 3.81
CA GLY A 66 -2.49 -14.97 3.23
C GLY A 66 -1.40 -15.44 2.27
N THR A 67 -0.28 -14.72 2.17
CA THR A 67 0.81 -15.06 1.23
C THR A 67 1.94 -15.86 1.86
N ILE A 68 2.02 -15.91 3.21
CA ILE A 68 3.09 -16.56 3.97
C ILE A 68 2.55 -17.56 5.01
N ASP A 69 3.02 -18.79 4.88
CA ASP A 69 2.81 -19.87 5.85
C ASP A 69 3.90 -19.81 6.93
N LYS A 70 3.51 -20.04 8.18
CA LYS A 70 4.39 -20.01 9.35
C LYS A 70 4.46 -21.41 9.96
N LYS A 71 5.66 -22.00 10.06
CA LYS A 71 5.86 -23.34 10.63
C LYS A 71 6.94 -23.31 11.70
N ILE A 72 6.69 -23.99 12.81
CA ILE A 72 7.70 -24.13 13.87
C ILE A 72 8.76 -25.13 13.40
N ASP A 73 10.02 -24.74 13.49
CA ASP A 73 11.17 -25.60 13.18
C ASP A 73 11.19 -26.83 14.10
N ALA A 74 11.89 -27.88 13.66
CA ALA A 74 12.07 -29.10 14.47
C ALA A 74 12.73 -28.84 15.84
N ASP A 75 13.45 -27.71 15.99
CA ASP A 75 14.03 -27.28 17.26
C ASP A 75 13.02 -26.70 18.26
N GLY A 76 11.78 -26.44 17.83
CA GLY A 76 10.71 -25.87 18.64
C GLY A 76 10.89 -24.40 19.00
N ARG A 77 11.91 -23.72 18.45
CA ARG A 77 12.33 -22.36 18.83
C ARG A 77 12.08 -21.33 17.74
N ARG A 78 12.38 -21.68 16.49
CA ARG A 78 12.29 -20.73 15.36
C ARG A 78 11.01 -20.98 14.57
N THR A 79 10.46 -19.91 13.99
CA THR A 79 9.30 -19.99 13.10
C THR A 79 9.77 -19.77 11.68
N GLU A 80 9.85 -20.84 10.89
CA GLU A 80 10.10 -20.79 9.46
C GLU A 80 8.94 -20.08 8.75
N ILE A 81 9.28 -19.24 7.78
CA ILE A 81 8.33 -18.61 6.86
C ILE A 81 8.48 -19.21 5.46
N LEU A 82 7.35 -19.63 4.90
CA LEU A 82 7.26 -20.28 3.59
C LEU A 82 6.30 -19.50 2.70
N CYS A 83 6.55 -19.47 1.39
CA CYS A 83 5.55 -18.97 0.47
C CYS A 83 4.32 -19.91 0.47
N SER A 84 3.14 -19.39 0.76
CA SER A 84 1.89 -20.19 0.85
C SER A 84 1.51 -20.84 -0.48
N ASN A 85 1.98 -20.30 -1.61
CA ASN A 85 1.63 -20.79 -2.93
C ASN A 85 2.51 -21.96 -3.41
N CYS A 86 3.84 -21.91 -3.17
CA CYS A 86 4.77 -22.94 -3.65
C CYS A 86 5.48 -23.73 -2.54
N GLY A 87 5.32 -23.33 -1.28
CA GLY A 87 6.01 -23.93 -0.14
C GLY A 87 7.51 -23.60 -0.06
N GLY A 88 8.01 -22.69 -0.92
CA GLY A 88 9.42 -22.31 -0.96
C GLY A 88 9.85 -21.61 0.33
N HIS A 89 11.03 -21.97 0.83
CA HIS A 89 11.63 -21.37 2.01
C HIS A 89 12.00 -19.91 1.77
N LEU A 90 11.58 -19.02 2.69
CA LEU A 90 11.86 -17.59 2.64
C LEU A 90 12.87 -17.16 3.71
N GLY A 91 12.75 -17.71 4.91
CA GLY A 91 13.57 -17.32 6.08
C GLY A 91 12.84 -17.62 7.39
N HIS A 92 12.92 -16.69 8.34
CA HIS A 92 12.32 -16.86 9.67
C HIS A 92 11.59 -15.62 10.18
N LEU A 93 10.56 -15.86 10.99
CA LEU A 93 9.83 -14.84 11.73
C LEU A 93 10.34 -14.77 13.17
N PHE A 94 10.67 -13.55 13.59
CA PHE A 94 11.02 -13.20 14.96
C PHE A 94 9.96 -12.25 15.54
N LYS A 95 9.72 -12.35 16.85
CA LYS A 95 8.77 -11.49 17.56
C LYS A 95 9.35 -11.06 18.90
N GLY A 96 8.95 -9.89 19.40
CA GLY A 96 9.32 -9.45 20.75
C GLY A 96 10.66 -8.73 20.85
N GLU A 97 11.25 -8.31 19.72
CA GLU A 97 12.54 -7.62 19.65
C GLU A 97 12.44 -6.11 19.87
N ASN A 98 11.22 -5.56 19.88
CA ASN A 98 10.86 -4.16 20.06
C ASN A 98 11.50 -3.23 19.02
N LEU A 99 11.59 -3.69 17.76
CA LEU A 99 12.13 -2.92 16.63
C LEU A 99 11.08 -2.05 15.94
N THR A 100 9.82 -2.46 16.04
CA THR A 100 8.66 -1.86 15.36
C THR A 100 7.43 -1.94 16.26
N GLU A 101 6.36 -1.24 15.91
CA GLU A 101 5.09 -1.29 16.67
C GLU A 101 4.44 -2.68 16.63
N LYS A 102 4.43 -3.35 15.47
CA LYS A 102 3.92 -4.74 15.35
C LYS A 102 4.86 -5.77 15.98
N ASN A 103 6.09 -5.35 16.29
CA ASN A 103 7.08 -6.13 16.99
C ASN A 103 7.31 -7.51 16.36
N SER A 104 7.26 -7.52 15.02
CA SER A 104 7.45 -8.68 14.18
C SER A 104 8.59 -8.38 13.21
N ARG A 105 9.43 -9.37 12.95
CA ARG A 105 10.50 -9.24 11.97
C ARG A 105 10.54 -10.48 11.11
N TYR A 106 10.09 -10.30 9.87
CA TYR A 106 10.25 -11.26 8.79
C TYR A 106 11.66 -11.08 8.25
N CYS A 107 12.58 -11.94 8.68
CA CYS A 107 13.96 -11.95 8.24
C CYS A 107 14.06 -12.88 7.02
N VAL A 108 14.28 -12.30 5.85
CA VAL A 108 14.11 -13.00 4.57
C VAL A 108 15.45 -13.16 3.86
N ASN A 109 15.62 -14.26 3.14
CA ASN A 109 16.75 -14.41 2.24
C ASN A 109 16.45 -13.63 0.94
N SER A 110 17.34 -12.73 0.54
CA SER A 110 17.27 -12.00 -0.73
C SER A 110 17.17 -12.95 -1.92
N LEU A 111 17.89 -14.08 -1.90
CA LEU A 111 17.83 -15.10 -2.95
C LEU A 111 16.45 -15.79 -3.05
N SER A 112 15.61 -15.73 -2.01
CA SER A 112 14.26 -16.31 -2.03
C SER A 112 13.20 -15.39 -2.64
N ILE A 113 13.54 -14.12 -2.85
CA ILE A 113 12.64 -13.08 -3.34
C ILE A 113 13.20 -12.35 -4.56
N LYS A 114 12.33 -11.60 -5.23
CA LYS A 114 12.69 -10.64 -6.28
C LYS A 114 11.86 -9.39 -6.15
N PHE A 115 12.44 -8.25 -6.46
CA PHE A 115 11.77 -6.97 -6.39
C PHE A 115 11.05 -6.63 -7.70
N LYS A 116 9.86 -6.02 -7.58
CA LYS A 116 9.14 -5.37 -8.69
C LYS A 116 8.78 -3.94 -8.26
N PRO A 117 9.24 -2.91 -8.99
CA PRO A 117 8.91 -1.53 -8.66
C PRO A 117 7.42 -1.26 -8.85
N SER A 118 6.88 -0.34 -8.06
CA SER A 118 5.54 0.23 -8.24
C SER A 118 5.59 1.75 -8.24
N SER A 119 4.52 2.37 -8.70
CA SER A 119 4.27 3.80 -8.52
C SER A 119 3.19 4.01 -7.47
N SER A 120 3.13 5.20 -6.87
CA SER A 120 2.13 5.56 -5.88
C SER A 120 1.39 6.83 -6.27
N ALA A 121 0.08 6.84 -6.01
CA ALA A 121 -0.81 7.97 -6.23
C ALA A 121 -1.65 8.21 -4.97
N TYR A 122 -1.99 9.47 -4.69
CA TYR A 122 -2.61 9.86 -3.42
C TYR A 122 -3.92 10.61 -3.66
N PHE A 123 -5.02 10.10 -3.10
CA PHE A 123 -6.36 10.61 -3.35
C PHE A 123 -7.14 10.81 -2.04
N ALA A 124 -7.78 11.95 -1.89
CA ALA A 124 -8.76 12.24 -0.83
C ALA A 124 -10.13 12.45 -1.49
N GLY A 125 -11.16 11.72 -1.08
CA GLY A 125 -12.45 11.75 -1.76
C GLY A 125 -13.62 11.54 -0.82
N GLY A 126 -13.51 11.99 0.43
CA GLY A 126 -14.44 11.64 1.51
C GLY A 126 -13.89 10.55 2.42
N CYS A 127 -14.79 9.78 3.05
CA CYS A 127 -14.40 8.64 3.88
C CYS A 127 -13.47 7.69 3.12
N PHE A 128 -12.24 7.54 3.60
CA PHE A 128 -11.21 6.75 2.91
C PHE A 128 -11.56 5.28 2.72
N TRP A 129 -12.48 4.71 3.51
CA TRP A 129 -12.87 3.30 3.41
C TRP A 129 -13.54 3.02 2.07
N GLY A 130 -14.37 3.94 1.58
CA GLY A 130 -15.07 3.77 0.30
C GLY A 130 -14.10 3.92 -0.86
N VAL A 131 -13.18 4.89 -0.75
CA VAL A 131 -12.12 5.13 -1.73
C VAL A 131 -11.19 3.91 -1.83
N GLU A 132 -10.70 3.43 -0.68
CA GLU A 132 -9.85 2.24 -0.56
C GLU A 132 -10.51 1.02 -1.21
N HIS A 133 -11.72 0.70 -0.78
CA HIS A 133 -12.46 -0.46 -1.26
C HIS A 133 -12.69 -0.46 -2.77
N LEU A 134 -12.91 0.70 -3.38
CA LEU A 134 -13.15 0.80 -4.82
C LEU A 134 -11.86 0.74 -5.62
N PHE A 135 -10.77 1.36 -5.16
CA PHE A 135 -9.47 1.24 -5.82
C PHE A 135 -8.89 -0.17 -5.74
N GLN A 136 -9.11 -0.89 -4.63
CA GLN A 136 -8.66 -2.29 -4.48
C GLN A 136 -9.21 -3.23 -5.56
N LYS A 137 -10.33 -2.87 -6.20
CA LYS A 137 -10.96 -3.65 -7.28
C LYS A 137 -10.40 -3.33 -8.67
N GLN A 138 -9.51 -2.36 -8.82
CA GLN A 138 -8.96 -1.97 -10.11
C GLN A 138 -7.81 -2.89 -10.53
N ASP A 139 -7.85 -3.36 -11.77
CA ASP A 139 -6.74 -4.08 -12.37
C ASP A 139 -5.48 -3.20 -12.42
N GLY A 140 -4.34 -3.75 -12.00
CA GLY A 140 -3.08 -3.01 -11.91
C GLY A 140 -2.88 -2.25 -10.60
N VAL A 141 -3.90 -2.13 -9.74
CA VAL A 141 -3.72 -1.65 -8.37
C VAL A 141 -3.21 -2.80 -7.51
N TYR A 142 -2.10 -2.56 -6.82
CA TYR A 142 -1.41 -3.56 -6.02
C TYR A 142 -1.78 -3.52 -4.54
N LEU A 143 -1.78 -2.32 -3.95
CA LEU A 143 -2.11 -2.08 -2.56
C LEU A 143 -2.80 -0.73 -2.46
N VAL A 144 -3.78 -0.64 -1.57
CA VAL A 144 -4.38 0.64 -1.20
C VAL A 144 -4.31 0.75 0.32
N THR A 145 -3.72 1.83 0.80
CA THR A 145 -3.49 2.08 2.22
C THR A 145 -4.21 3.36 2.63
N SER A 146 -5.12 3.27 3.60
CA SER A 146 -5.80 4.40 4.22
C SER A 146 -4.85 5.17 5.16
N GLY A 147 -4.93 6.50 5.18
CA GLY A 147 -4.07 7.36 5.98
C GLY A 147 -4.46 8.83 5.97
N TYR A 148 -3.53 9.68 6.42
CA TYR A 148 -3.72 11.10 6.62
C TYR A 148 -2.59 11.89 5.96
N MET A 149 -2.92 12.98 5.25
CA MET A 149 -1.93 13.85 4.57
C MET A 149 -2.45 15.30 4.49
N GLY A 150 -1.55 16.27 4.29
CA GLY A 150 -1.89 17.68 4.04
C GLY A 150 -1.94 18.59 5.27
N GLY A 151 -2.01 18.01 6.47
CA GLY A 151 -2.06 18.74 7.73
C GLY A 151 -0.69 19.06 8.34
N VAL A 152 -0.73 19.70 9.51
CA VAL A 152 0.44 20.19 10.24
C VAL A 152 0.80 19.34 11.46
N THR A 153 -0.11 18.45 11.89
CA THR A 153 0.10 17.60 13.06
C THR A 153 0.99 16.42 12.70
N ASN A 154 2.06 16.20 13.45
CA ASN A 154 2.91 15.02 13.28
C ASN A 154 2.26 13.78 13.91
N ASN A 155 2.34 12.65 13.22
CA ASN A 155 1.80 11.35 13.64
C ASN A 155 0.35 11.44 14.18
N PRO A 156 -0.59 12.00 13.39
CA PRO A 156 -1.96 12.22 13.84
C PRO A 156 -2.68 10.88 14.05
N SER A 157 -3.44 10.77 15.14
CA SER A 157 -4.41 9.68 15.32
C SER A 157 -5.72 10.00 14.60
N TYR A 158 -6.57 8.98 14.38
CA TYR A 158 -7.93 9.20 13.89
C TYR A 158 -8.70 10.22 14.74
N GLN A 159 -8.56 10.13 16.07
CA GLN A 159 -9.22 11.03 17.02
C GLN A 159 -8.78 12.48 16.82
N ASP A 160 -7.49 12.72 16.55
CA ASP A 160 -6.98 14.05 16.25
C ASP A 160 -7.59 14.60 14.96
N VAL A 161 -7.62 13.79 13.89
CA VAL A 161 -8.17 14.18 12.59
C VAL A 161 -9.67 14.48 12.68
N CYS A 162 -10.44 13.69 13.44
CA CYS A 162 -11.86 13.93 13.69
C CYS A 162 -12.15 15.28 14.37
N THR A 163 -11.18 15.91 15.05
CA THR A 163 -11.37 17.26 15.59
C THR A 163 -11.47 18.34 14.51
N GLY A 164 -11.03 18.04 13.28
CA GLY A 164 -10.92 18.99 12.17
C GLY A 164 -9.82 20.04 12.32
N LYS A 165 -8.99 19.96 13.37
CA LYS A 165 -7.97 20.99 13.68
C LYS A 165 -6.57 20.66 13.17
N THR A 166 -6.33 19.42 12.75
CA THR A 166 -5.00 18.97 12.31
C THR A 166 -4.64 19.46 10.91
N GLY A 167 -5.64 19.83 10.11
CA GLY A 167 -5.51 20.15 8.70
C GLY A 167 -5.33 18.93 7.80
N HIS A 168 -5.31 17.71 8.35
CA HIS A 168 -5.21 16.50 7.55
C HIS A 168 -6.54 16.15 6.89
N LEU A 169 -6.43 15.62 5.66
CA LEU A 169 -7.51 14.95 4.96
C LEU A 169 -7.38 13.44 5.18
N GLU A 170 -8.50 12.72 5.09
CA GLU A 170 -8.48 11.27 4.88
C GLU A 170 -8.04 10.99 3.44
N VAL A 171 -6.93 10.25 3.31
CA VAL A 171 -6.24 10.01 2.03
C VAL A 171 -6.00 8.52 1.87
N VAL A 172 -6.12 8.02 0.65
CA VAL A 172 -5.58 6.71 0.28
C VAL A 172 -4.27 6.86 -0.50
N LYS A 173 -3.28 6.04 -0.15
CA LYS A 173 -2.11 5.77 -0.98
C LYS A 173 -2.45 4.56 -1.86
N VAL A 174 -2.47 4.75 -3.18
CA VAL A 174 -2.70 3.71 -4.18
C VAL A 174 -1.36 3.34 -4.80
N SER A 175 -0.84 2.16 -4.49
CA SER A 175 0.34 1.60 -5.15
C SER A 175 -0.08 0.75 -6.34
N TYR A 176 0.49 0.99 -7.52
CA TYR A 176 0.03 0.41 -8.79
C TYR A 176 1.16 0.10 -9.76
N ASP A 177 0.87 -0.72 -10.78
CA ASP A 177 1.75 -0.96 -11.91
C ASP A 177 1.45 0.02 -13.05
N PRO A 178 2.36 0.98 -13.35
CA PRO A 178 2.15 1.93 -14.43
C PRO A 178 2.10 1.29 -15.83
N LYS A 179 2.47 0.01 -15.96
CA LYS A 179 2.34 -0.75 -17.22
C LYS A 179 0.95 -1.36 -17.42
N ILE A 180 0.15 -1.47 -16.36
CA ILE A 180 -1.20 -2.05 -16.39
C ILE A 180 -2.25 -0.94 -16.31
N ILE A 181 -2.06 0.01 -15.40
CA ILE A 181 -2.96 1.16 -15.20
C ILE A 181 -2.16 2.45 -15.10
N SER A 182 -2.54 3.46 -15.88
CA SER A 182 -1.87 4.76 -15.88
C SER A 182 -2.36 5.66 -14.75
N TYR A 183 -1.52 6.63 -14.35
CA TYR A 183 -1.93 7.67 -13.41
C TYR A 183 -3.20 8.41 -13.87
N ARG A 184 -3.32 8.66 -15.19
CA ARG A 184 -4.52 9.27 -15.77
C ARG A 184 -5.78 8.45 -15.53
N GLU A 185 -5.71 7.13 -15.72
CA GLU A 185 -6.83 6.22 -15.47
C GLU A 185 -7.21 6.20 -13.98
N LEU A 186 -6.22 6.25 -13.07
CA LEU A 186 -6.48 6.38 -11.63
C LEU A 186 -7.18 7.70 -11.29
N VAL A 187 -6.74 8.82 -11.86
CA VAL A 187 -7.40 10.12 -11.67
C VAL A 187 -8.83 10.10 -12.22
N GLN A 188 -9.04 9.49 -13.39
CA GLN A 188 -10.38 9.35 -13.95
C GLN A 188 -11.28 8.49 -13.06
N PHE A 189 -10.77 7.35 -12.60
CA PHE A 189 -11.49 6.47 -11.70
C PHE A 189 -11.82 7.16 -10.37
N PHE A 190 -10.88 7.93 -9.81
CA PHE A 190 -11.12 8.75 -8.62
C PHE A 190 -12.36 9.65 -8.77
N PHE A 191 -12.52 10.32 -9.92
CA PHE A 191 -13.69 11.15 -10.19
C PHE A 191 -14.97 10.33 -10.49
N GLU A 192 -14.85 9.03 -10.77
CA GLU A 192 -15.99 8.13 -10.98
C GLU A 192 -16.51 7.50 -9.68
N ILE A 193 -15.81 7.63 -8.55
CA ILE A 193 -16.16 6.94 -7.29
C ILE A 193 -16.68 7.83 -6.16
N HIS A 194 -16.65 9.15 -6.32
CA HIS A 194 -17.14 10.12 -5.32
C HIS A 194 -17.78 11.36 -5.98
N ASP A 195 -18.47 12.19 -5.20
CA ASP A 195 -19.04 13.45 -5.67
C ASP A 195 -18.02 14.58 -5.56
N SER A 196 -17.24 14.76 -6.62
CA SER A 196 -16.25 15.85 -6.72
C SER A 196 -16.83 17.27 -6.77
N THR A 197 -18.16 17.45 -6.72
CA THR A 197 -18.80 18.78 -6.71
C THR A 197 -19.17 19.25 -5.31
N GLN A 198 -19.19 18.34 -4.33
CA GLN A 198 -19.50 18.66 -2.95
C GLN A 198 -18.32 19.40 -2.28
N LYS A 199 -18.59 20.59 -1.73
CA LYS A 199 -17.55 21.54 -1.26
C LYS A 199 -17.19 21.40 0.22
N ASN A 200 -17.95 20.65 1.00
CA ASN A 200 -17.83 20.58 2.46
C ASN A 200 -17.66 19.16 3.02
N GLY A 201 -17.41 18.18 2.15
CA GLY A 201 -17.29 16.76 2.50
C GLY A 201 -17.77 15.85 1.38
N GLN A 202 -18.22 14.66 1.72
CA GLN A 202 -18.71 13.64 0.77
C GLN A 202 -19.95 12.94 1.33
N GLY A 203 -21.08 13.02 0.63
CA GLY A 203 -22.32 12.42 1.06
C GLY A 203 -22.75 12.92 2.44
N PRO A 204 -23.07 12.03 3.41
CA PRO A 204 -23.42 12.44 4.77
C PRO A 204 -22.20 12.81 5.63
N ASP A 205 -20.96 12.55 5.18
CA ASP A 205 -19.74 12.83 5.92
C ASP A 205 -19.27 14.26 5.64
N ILE A 206 -19.60 15.16 6.56
CA ILE A 206 -19.32 16.60 6.45
C ILE A 206 -18.19 16.99 7.38
N GLY A 207 -17.15 17.61 6.83
CA GLY A 207 -15.96 18.03 7.58
C GLY A 207 -14.75 18.26 6.67
N PRO A 208 -13.77 19.07 7.13
CA PRO A 208 -12.56 19.37 6.36
C PRO A 208 -11.74 18.13 6.00
N GLN A 209 -11.78 17.09 6.83
CA GLN A 209 -11.07 15.84 6.57
C GLN A 209 -11.64 15.03 5.40
N TYR A 210 -12.89 15.32 4.99
CA TYR A 210 -13.61 14.61 3.93
C TYR A 210 -13.60 15.37 2.60
N LEU A 211 -12.79 16.42 2.47
CA LEU A 211 -12.71 17.20 1.25
C LEU A 211 -12.08 16.38 0.10
N SER A 212 -12.50 16.71 -1.11
CA SER A 212 -11.94 16.12 -2.32
C SER A 212 -10.60 16.77 -2.66
N ALA A 213 -9.53 15.98 -2.76
CA ALA A 213 -8.21 16.45 -3.16
C ALA A 213 -7.37 15.37 -3.85
N ILE A 214 -6.43 15.81 -4.68
CA ILE A 214 -5.39 14.96 -5.26
C ILE A 214 -4.03 15.50 -4.81
N PHE A 215 -3.19 14.62 -4.26
CA PHE A 215 -1.83 14.96 -3.84
C PHE A 215 -0.83 14.48 -4.89
N TYR A 216 -0.23 15.40 -5.63
CA TYR A 216 0.70 15.08 -6.71
C TYR A 216 2.14 15.03 -6.21
N SER A 217 2.89 14.03 -6.67
CA SER A 217 4.29 13.81 -6.28
C SER A 217 5.28 14.49 -7.23
N ASN A 218 4.83 14.86 -8.44
CA ASN A 218 5.66 15.46 -9.47
C ASN A 218 4.83 16.28 -10.46
N LYS A 219 5.54 16.96 -11.37
CA LYS A 219 4.94 17.84 -12.37
C LYS A 219 4.03 17.09 -13.37
N GLU A 220 4.37 15.86 -13.74
CA GLU A 220 3.57 15.08 -14.69
C GLU A 220 2.21 14.70 -14.09
N GLU A 221 2.19 14.30 -12.81
CA GLU A 221 0.96 14.04 -12.07
C GLU A 221 0.10 15.29 -11.94
N PHE A 222 0.70 16.43 -11.59
CA PHE A 222 -0.01 17.71 -11.52
C PHE A 222 -0.66 18.07 -12.86
N GLU A 223 0.11 18.06 -13.95
CA GLU A 223 -0.40 18.40 -15.28
C GLU A 223 -1.51 17.43 -15.74
N THR A 224 -1.38 16.15 -15.40
CA THR A 224 -2.39 15.13 -15.70
C THR A 224 -3.68 15.38 -14.94
N ALA A 225 -3.60 15.65 -13.63
CA ALA A 225 -4.76 15.97 -12.80
C ALA A 225 -5.48 17.23 -13.30
N VAL A 226 -4.74 18.29 -13.62
CA VAL A 226 -5.29 19.52 -14.21
C VAL A 226 -6.01 19.24 -15.54
N LYS A 227 -5.43 18.42 -16.43
CA LYS A 227 -6.07 18.05 -17.71
C LYS A 227 -7.40 17.32 -17.49
N VAL A 228 -7.46 16.38 -16.54
CA VAL A 228 -8.69 15.64 -16.22
C VAL A 228 -9.76 16.55 -15.60
N ILE A 229 -9.36 17.43 -14.66
CA ILE A 229 -10.26 18.43 -14.05
C ILE A 229 -10.84 19.36 -15.12
N ASN A 230 -10.00 19.88 -16.03
CA ASN A 230 -10.46 20.76 -17.11
C ASN A 230 -11.41 20.05 -18.08
N LEU A 231 -11.16 18.76 -18.36
CA LEU A 231 -12.07 17.95 -19.16
C LEU A 231 -13.45 17.83 -18.47
N LEU A 232 -13.51 17.55 -17.17
CA LEU A 232 -14.76 17.51 -16.42
C LEU A 232 -15.48 18.87 -16.41
N LYS A 233 -14.76 19.97 -16.17
CA LYS A 233 -15.33 21.32 -16.24
C LYS A 233 -15.92 21.62 -17.63
N SER A 234 -15.26 21.19 -18.71
CA SER A 234 -15.80 21.32 -20.07
C SER A 234 -17.07 20.50 -20.33
N LYS A 235 -17.27 19.40 -19.59
CA LYS A 235 -18.50 18.59 -19.59
C LYS A 235 -19.60 19.17 -18.70
N GLY A 236 -19.35 20.28 -17.98
CA GLY A 236 -20.33 20.98 -17.15
C GLY A 236 -20.32 20.62 -15.65
N TYR A 237 -19.30 19.91 -15.17
CA TYR A 237 -19.15 19.59 -13.75
C TYR A 237 -18.51 20.76 -12.97
N ASP A 238 -19.09 21.16 -11.83
CA ASP A 238 -18.50 22.13 -10.89
C ASP A 238 -17.50 21.45 -9.95
N VAL A 239 -16.34 21.06 -10.50
CA VAL A 239 -15.32 20.29 -9.75
C VAL A 239 -14.72 21.13 -8.63
N ALA A 240 -14.96 20.69 -7.38
CA ALA A 240 -14.46 21.26 -6.14
C ALA A 240 -13.12 20.67 -5.67
N THR A 241 -12.64 19.61 -6.34
CA THR A 241 -11.37 18.94 -6.00
C THR A 241 -10.18 19.89 -6.04
N GLU A 242 -9.41 19.92 -4.95
CA GLU A 242 -8.18 20.72 -4.84
C GLU A 242 -6.94 19.88 -5.19
N LEU A 243 -5.86 20.55 -5.61
CA LEU A 243 -4.58 19.92 -5.91
C LEU A 243 -3.53 20.40 -4.90
N PHE A 244 -2.87 19.46 -4.25
CA PHE A 244 -1.79 19.74 -3.30
C PHE A 244 -0.53 19.00 -3.70
N GLU A 245 0.63 19.57 -3.41
CA GLU A 245 1.89 18.82 -3.47
C GLU A 245 1.86 17.73 -2.38
N ALA A 246 2.30 16.52 -2.73
CA ALA A 246 2.36 15.42 -1.78
C ALA A 246 3.30 15.76 -0.62
N SER A 247 2.78 15.59 0.59
CA SER A 247 3.53 15.77 1.84
C SER A 247 3.68 14.41 2.54
N LYS A 248 4.14 14.40 3.79
CA LYS A 248 4.28 13.15 4.52
C LYS A 248 2.92 12.45 4.67
N PHE A 249 2.82 11.23 4.15
CA PHE A 249 1.69 10.33 4.38
C PHE A 249 1.83 9.65 5.74
N TRP A 250 0.78 9.73 6.56
CA TRP A 250 0.69 9.03 7.83
C TRP A 250 -0.30 7.87 7.68
N LYS A 251 0.19 6.62 7.73
CA LYS A 251 -0.66 5.44 7.68
C LYS A 251 -1.68 5.48 8.82
N ALA A 252 -2.96 5.26 8.51
CA ALA A 252 -4.00 5.16 9.53
C ALA A 252 -3.90 3.83 10.29
N GLU A 253 -4.55 3.76 11.44
CA GLU A 253 -4.57 2.60 12.30
C GLU A 253 -5.06 1.33 11.59
N GLU A 254 -4.56 0.16 12.00
CA GLU A 254 -4.82 -1.13 11.30
C GLU A 254 -6.31 -1.52 11.23
N TYR A 255 -7.15 -0.99 12.12
CA TYR A 255 -8.59 -1.21 12.08
C TYR A 255 -9.30 -0.41 10.98
N HIS A 256 -8.65 0.62 10.41
CA HIS A 256 -9.15 1.36 9.25
C HIS A 256 -8.80 0.70 7.92
N GLN A 257 -7.71 -0.05 7.86
CA GLN A 257 -7.28 -0.72 6.63
C GLN A 257 -8.26 -1.84 6.28
N ASP A 258 -8.64 -1.98 5.01
CA ASP A 258 -9.56 -3.00 4.51
C ASP A 258 -10.91 -3.04 5.26
N TYR A 259 -11.41 -1.90 5.76
CA TYR A 259 -12.54 -1.87 6.69
C TYR A 259 -13.78 -2.61 6.16
N TYR A 260 -14.17 -2.35 4.91
CA TYR A 260 -15.34 -2.97 4.29
C TYR A 260 -15.18 -4.48 4.10
N GLN A 261 -13.98 -4.94 3.72
CA GLN A 261 -13.68 -6.37 3.58
C GLN A 261 -13.72 -7.08 4.93
N LYS A 262 -13.08 -6.50 5.96
CA LYS A 262 -13.02 -7.07 7.32
C LYS A 262 -14.41 -7.14 7.98
N ASN A 263 -15.29 -6.20 7.67
CA ASN A 263 -16.62 -6.11 8.28
C ASN A 263 -17.76 -6.66 7.40
N ASN A 264 -17.46 -7.17 6.20
CA ASN A 264 -18.45 -7.65 5.23
C ASN A 264 -19.59 -6.63 5.00
N LYS A 265 -19.20 -5.39 4.71
CA LYS A 265 -20.09 -4.24 4.47
C LYS A 265 -19.82 -3.64 3.10
N GLU A 266 -20.76 -2.85 2.60
CA GLU A 266 -20.63 -2.08 1.36
C GLU A 266 -20.51 -0.57 1.64
N PRO A 267 -19.84 0.21 0.77
CA PRO A 267 -19.75 1.66 0.92
C PRO A 267 -21.11 2.36 0.93
N TYR A 268 -21.34 3.24 1.91
CA TYR A 268 -22.57 4.03 2.00
C TYR A 268 -22.48 5.40 1.32
N CYS A 269 -21.27 5.98 1.22
CA CYS A 269 -21.01 7.34 0.74
C CYS A 269 -20.29 7.40 -0.62
N HIS A 270 -19.88 6.24 -1.17
CA HIS A 270 -19.17 6.12 -2.44
C HIS A 270 -19.89 5.17 -3.37
N THR A 271 -20.08 5.58 -4.62
CA THR A 271 -20.71 4.77 -5.65
C THR A 271 -19.97 4.97 -6.97
N TYR A 272 -19.73 3.89 -7.71
CA TYR A 272 -19.16 4.00 -9.05
C TYR A 272 -20.19 4.55 -10.05
N LYS A 273 -19.82 5.60 -10.77
CA LYS A 273 -20.56 6.16 -11.89
C LYS A 273 -19.59 6.53 -13.01
N LYS A 274 -19.71 5.86 -14.15
CA LYS A 274 -18.89 6.15 -15.33
C LYS A 274 -19.21 7.55 -15.89
N ILE A 275 -18.21 8.43 -15.98
CA ILE A 275 -18.36 9.81 -16.49
C ILE A 275 -17.32 10.20 -17.55
N PHE A 276 -16.31 9.36 -17.80
CA PHE A 276 -15.34 9.58 -18.88
C PHE A 276 -15.73 8.93 -20.20
#